data_AF-A0AAD0PW26-F1
#
_entry.id   AF-A0AAD0PW26-F1
#
_cell.length_a   1.000
_cell.length_b   1.000
_cell.length_c   1.000
_cell.angle_alpha   90.00
_cell.angle_beta   90.00
_cell.angle_gamma   90.00
#
_symmetry.space_group_name_H-M   'P 1'
#
loop_
_entity.id
_entity.type
_entity.pdbx_description
1 polymer ?
#
loop_
_entity_poly.entity_id
_entity_poly.type
_entity_poly.pdbx_seq_one_letter_code
_entity_poly.pdbx_strand_id
1 'polypeptide(L)'
;MSHLHHESTIEAYCSRPLSKDFLSTTDNLIADEKKSRSRYMFCCYAILAGFVGFYALLLKHPASVGETLVQLTLVMSGFLLVGVAISALIYKQFDLMRRVQIFIGDFNCVDIPRFNSEVEMLRESSVTSALGVLLMQSIAEQGRRPRLFEREIIEFLEKA
;
A
#
# COMPACT_ATOMS: atom_id res chain seq x y z
N MET A 1 7.58 -10.92 15.71
CA MET A 1 7.62 -10.23 14.41
C MET A 1 7.42 -11.32 13.37
N SER A 2 6.21 -11.47 12.82
CA SER A 2 5.84 -12.58 11.95
C SER A 2 5.97 -12.14 10.49
N HIS A 3 7.08 -12.52 9.87
CA HIS A 3 7.20 -12.50 8.41
C HIS A 3 6.34 -13.65 7.89
N LEU A 4 5.32 -13.35 7.09
CA LEU A 4 4.55 -14.36 6.36
C LEU A 4 5.38 -14.78 5.14
N HIS A 5 6.38 -15.65 5.36
CA HIS A 5 7.06 -16.35 4.28
C HIS A 5 6.14 -17.44 3.77
N HIS A 6 5.64 -17.27 2.54
CA HIS A 6 4.73 -18.26 1.99
C HIS A 6 5.50 -19.45 1.40
N GLU A 7 6.60 -19.23 0.68
CA GLU A 7 7.46 -20.33 0.19
C GLU A 7 8.91 -19.88 -0.04
N SER A 8 9.88 -20.78 0.16
CA SER A 8 11.32 -20.44 0.12
C SER A 8 11.96 -20.58 -1.27
N THR A 9 11.27 -21.14 -2.27
CA THR A 9 11.82 -21.36 -3.62
C THR A 9 10.79 -21.04 -4.71
N ILE A 10 11.27 -20.60 -5.89
CA ILE A 10 10.41 -20.31 -7.05
C ILE A 10 9.75 -21.58 -7.59
N GLU A 11 10.44 -22.73 -7.52
CA GLU A 11 9.95 -24.02 -7.99
C GLU A 11 8.72 -24.52 -7.20
N ALA A 12 8.77 -24.37 -5.87
CA ALA A 12 7.62 -24.65 -5.01
C ALA A 12 6.42 -23.78 -5.41
N TYR A 13 6.69 -22.49 -5.69
CA TYR A 13 5.64 -21.53 -6.04
C TYR A 13 4.99 -21.83 -7.37
N CYS A 14 5.79 -22.19 -8.38
CA CYS A 14 5.28 -22.61 -9.68
C CYS A 14 4.34 -23.82 -9.56
N SER A 15 4.58 -24.70 -8.59
CA SER A 15 3.77 -25.90 -8.36
C SER A 15 2.51 -25.62 -7.53
N ARG A 16 2.57 -24.63 -6.62
CA ARG A 16 1.49 -24.28 -5.70
C ARG A 16 1.41 -22.76 -5.51
N PRO A 17 0.92 -22.02 -6.52
CA PRO A 17 0.83 -20.57 -6.41
C PRO A 17 -0.22 -20.16 -5.38
N LEU A 18 -0.11 -18.92 -4.90
CA LEU A 18 -1.03 -18.34 -3.92
C LEU A 18 -2.48 -18.57 -4.32
N SER A 19 -3.28 -19.10 -3.39
CA SER A 19 -4.68 -19.41 -3.64
C SER A 19 -5.51 -18.16 -3.87
N LYS A 20 -6.59 -18.29 -4.65
CA LYS A 20 -7.55 -17.21 -4.90
C LYS A 20 -8.10 -16.60 -3.60
N ASP A 21 -8.38 -17.43 -2.60
CA ASP A 21 -8.92 -16.98 -1.32
C ASP A 21 -7.89 -16.17 -0.51
N PHE A 22 -6.63 -16.59 -0.53
CA PHE A 22 -5.55 -15.84 0.11
C PHE A 22 -5.34 -14.48 -0.56
N LEU A 23 -5.31 -14.46 -1.88
CA LEU A 23 -5.18 -13.25 -2.69
C LEU A 23 -6.34 -12.28 -2.41
N SER A 24 -7.59 -12.76 -2.44
CA SER A 24 -8.79 -11.98 -2.13
C SER A 24 -8.78 -11.43 -0.69
N THR A 25 -8.39 -12.25 0.28
CA THR A 25 -8.28 -11.81 1.68
C THR A 25 -7.24 -10.69 1.82
N THR A 26 -6.10 -10.83 1.15
CA THR A 26 -5.03 -9.83 1.16
C THR A 26 -5.48 -8.54 0.47
N ASP A 27 -6.20 -8.62 -0.65
CA ASP A 27 -6.76 -7.45 -1.34
C ASP A 27 -7.76 -6.70 -0.44
N ASN A 28 -8.63 -7.43 0.26
CA ASN A 28 -9.61 -6.84 1.18
C ASN A 28 -8.93 -6.13 2.34
N LEU A 29 -7.88 -6.72 2.91
CA LEU A 29 -7.07 -6.08 3.95
C LEU A 29 -6.43 -4.79 3.44
N ILE A 30 -5.83 -4.81 2.25
CA ILE A 30 -5.23 -3.62 1.62
C ILE A 30 -6.30 -2.54 1.33
N ALA A 31 -7.48 -2.95 0.85
CA ALA A 31 -8.57 -2.05 0.50
C ALA A 31 -9.18 -1.38 1.75
N ASP A 32 -9.39 -2.15 2.83
CA ASP A 32 -9.91 -1.63 4.10
C ASP A 32 -8.95 -0.61 4.72
N GLU A 33 -7.65 -0.87 4.64
CA GLU A 33 -6.64 0.09 5.08
C GLU A 33 -6.60 1.35 4.21
N LYS A 34 -6.72 1.22 2.88
CA LYS A 34 -6.81 2.37 1.97
C LYS A 34 -8.04 3.24 2.26
N LYS A 35 -9.18 2.61 2.55
CA LYS A 35 -10.42 3.31 2.91
C LYS A 35 -10.31 3.99 4.29
N SER A 36 -9.69 3.32 5.24
CA SER A 36 -9.35 3.88 6.56
C SER A 36 -8.45 5.11 6.41
N ARG A 37 -7.38 5.01 5.60
CA ARG A 37 -6.46 6.10 5.26
C ARG A 37 -7.17 7.33 4.68
N SER A 38 -8.07 7.12 3.72
CA SER A 38 -8.81 8.22 3.09
C SER A 38 -9.64 9.00 4.12
N ARG A 39 -10.32 8.28 5.03
CA ARG A 39 -11.09 8.89 6.13
C ARG A 39 -10.20 9.69 7.09
N TYR A 40 -9.06 9.14 7.50
CA TYR A 40 -8.14 9.85 8.41
C TYR A 40 -7.52 11.10 7.77
N MET A 41 -7.09 11.02 6.50
CA MET A 41 -6.57 12.19 5.78
C MET A 41 -7.65 13.27 5.64
N PHE A 42 -8.89 12.88 5.33
CA PHE A 42 -10.03 13.79 5.29
C PHE A 42 -10.25 14.48 6.64
N CYS A 43 -10.23 13.75 7.75
CA CYS A 43 -10.35 14.32 9.10
C CYS A 43 -9.21 15.33 9.39
N CYS A 44 -7.96 15.01 9.01
CA CYS A 44 -6.83 15.91 9.21
C CYS A 44 -7.00 17.21 8.40
N TYR A 45 -7.41 17.11 7.13
CA TYR A 45 -7.69 18.28 6.30
C TYR A 45 -8.87 19.10 6.83
N ALA A 46 -9.92 18.46 7.34
CA ALA A 46 -11.06 19.14 7.94
C ALA A 46 -10.66 19.93 9.20
N ILE A 47 -9.83 19.34 10.07
CA ILE A 47 -9.29 20.03 11.25
C ILE A 47 -8.43 21.22 10.83
N LEU A 48 -7.52 21.03 9.86
CA LEU A 48 -6.66 22.09 9.37
C LEU A 48 -7.46 23.25 8.76
N ALA A 49 -8.47 22.94 7.94
CA ALA A 49 -9.37 23.94 7.37
C ALA A 49 -10.14 24.70 8.46
N GLY A 50 -10.57 24.01 9.52
CA GLY A 50 -11.19 24.63 10.70
C GLY A 50 -10.27 25.64 11.40
N PHE A 51 -9.00 25.28 11.62
CA PHE A 51 -8.01 26.20 12.21
C PHE A 51 -7.75 27.43 11.33
N VAL A 52 -7.59 27.24 10.02
CA VAL A 52 -7.38 28.35 9.08
C VAL A 52 -8.61 29.29 9.05
N GLY A 53 -9.81 28.72 9.04
CA GLY A 53 -11.06 29.50 9.09
C GLY A 53 -11.22 30.28 10.40
N PHE A 54 -10.91 29.65 11.54
CA PHE A 54 -10.93 30.31 12.85
C PHE A 54 -9.90 31.45 12.95
N TYR A 55 -8.69 31.24 12.43
CA TYR A 55 -7.67 32.29 12.38
C TYR A 55 -8.09 33.48 11.51
N ALA A 56 -8.71 33.23 10.35
CA ALA A 56 -9.22 34.29 9.49
C ALA A 56 -10.33 35.13 10.16
N LEU A 57 -11.10 34.54 11.09
CA LEU A 57 -12.09 35.26 11.89
C LEU A 57 -11.44 36.13 12.98
N LEU A 58 -10.37 35.66 13.61
CA LEU A 58 -9.64 36.41 14.64
C LEU A 58 -8.93 37.65 14.08
N LEU A 59 -8.41 37.59 12.85
CA LEU A 59 -7.77 38.72 12.17
C LEU A 59 -8.70 39.90 11.84
N LYS A 60 -10.03 39.72 11.94
CA LYS A 60 -11.00 40.80 11.69
C LYS A 60 -11.09 41.82 12.82
N HIS A 61 -10.53 41.51 13.99
CA HIS A 61 -10.50 42.43 15.11
C HIS A 61 -9.11 43.06 15.26
N PRO A 62 -9.02 44.39 15.43
CA PRO A 62 -7.75 45.05 15.72
C PRO A 62 -7.26 44.58 17.10
N ALA A 63 -6.35 43.62 17.09
CA ALA A 63 -5.72 43.06 18.28
C ALA A 63 -4.50 43.90 18.67
N SER A 64 -4.26 44.06 19.97
CA SER A 64 -3.01 44.63 20.48
C SER A 64 -1.82 43.71 20.14
N VAL A 65 -0.60 44.25 20.11
CA VAL A 65 0.62 43.50 19.76
C VAL A 65 0.79 42.21 20.60
N GLY A 66 0.41 42.26 21.88
CA GLY A 66 0.42 41.10 22.78
C GLY A 66 -0.61 40.03 22.40
N GLU A 67 -1.82 40.44 22.02
CA GLU A 67 -2.86 39.51 21.55
C GLU A 67 -2.50 38.89 20.20
N THR A 68 -1.85 39.66 19.30
CA THR A 68 -1.34 39.14 18.02
C THR A 68 -0.28 38.07 18.25
N LEU A 69 0.65 38.28 19.19
CA LEU A 69 1.69 37.30 19.56
C LEU A 69 1.09 36.02 20.14
N VAL A 70 0.08 36.13 21.01
CA VAL A 70 -0.62 34.98 21.59
C VAL A 70 -1.37 34.20 20.50
N GLN A 71 -2.10 34.89 19.61
CA GLN A 71 -2.81 34.26 18.50
C GLN A 71 -1.85 33.53 17.54
N LEU A 72 -0.72 34.17 17.17
CA LEU A 72 0.28 33.56 16.30
C LEU A 72 0.90 32.31 16.94
N THR A 73 1.19 32.36 18.24
CA THR A 73 1.73 31.21 18.99
C THR A 73 0.73 30.06 19.05
N LEU A 74 -0.57 30.37 19.23
CA LEU A 74 -1.66 29.38 19.29
C LEU A 74 -1.88 28.69 17.93
N VAL A 75 -1.78 29.45 16.84
CA VAL A 75 -1.86 28.92 15.47
C VAL A 75 -0.65 28.05 15.16
N MET A 76 0.57 28.52 15.44
CA MET A 76 1.80 27.76 15.17
C MET A 76 1.85 26.46 15.96
N SER A 77 1.42 26.47 17.23
CA SER A 77 1.34 25.25 18.06
C SER A 77 0.24 24.29 17.58
N GLY A 78 -0.91 24.80 17.14
CA GLY A 78 -1.95 24.00 16.48
C GLY A 78 -1.45 23.32 15.21
N PHE A 79 -0.75 24.07 14.34
CA PHE A 79 -0.12 23.53 13.13
C PHE A 79 0.93 22.47 13.46
N LEU A 80 1.75 22.67 14.50
CA LEU A 80 2.76 21.70 14.93
C LEU A 80 2.13 20.40 15.43
N LEU A 81 1.08 20.49 16.25
CA LEU A 81 0.36 19.31 16.78
C LEU A 81 -0.31 18.52 15.65
N VAL A 82 -0.99 19.19 14.73
CA VAL A 82 -1.61 18.56 13.56
C VAL A 82 -0.55 17.95 12.65
N GLY A 83 0.56 18.66 12.42
CA GLY A 83 1.69 18.18 11.63
C GLY A 83 2.29 16.91 12.21
N VAL A 84 2.57 16.86 13.52
CA VAL A 84 3.09 15.67 14.20
C VAL A 84 2.11 14.49 14.13
N ALA A 85 0.80 14.73 14.30
CA ALA A 85 -0.22 13.70 14.17
C ALA A 85 -0.27 13.12 12.74
N ILE A 86 -0.23 13.98 11.73
CA ILE A 86 -0.17 13.59 10.31
C ILE A 86 1.12 12.80 10.04
N SER A 87 2.27 13.30 10.49
CA SER A 87 3.56 12.62 10.30
C SER A 87 3.61 11.26 10.98
N ALA A 88 3.08 11.11 12.20
CA ALA A 88 3.00 9.83 12.90
C ALA A 88 2.08 8.83 12.18
N LEU A 89 0.99 9.32 11.58
CA LEU A 89 0.06 8.51 10.78
C LEU A 89 0.69 8.07 9.45
N ILE A 90 1.42 8.96 8.78
CA ILE A 90 2.19 8.63 7.57
C ILE A 90 3.31 7.63 7.91
N TYR A 91 3.99 7.79 9.06
CA TYR A 91 5.06 6.89 9.47
C TYR A 91 4.54 5.47 9.77
N LYS A 92 3.37 5.34 10.44
CA LYS A 92 2.69 4.05 10.60
C LYS A 92 2.32 3.40 9.27
N GLN A 93 2.02 4.18 8.22
CA GLN A 93 1.76 3.63 6.89
C GLN A 93 3.03 3.07 6.23
N PHE A 94 4.15 3.77 6.32
CA PHE A 94 5.43 3.23 5.84
C PHE A 94 5.83 1.97 6.62
N ASP A 95 5.58 1.95 7.92
CA ASP A 95 5.90 0.81 8.77
C ASP A 95 5.02 -0.41 8.45
N LEU A 96 3.75 -0.22 8.11
CA LEU A 96 2.86 -1.33 7.77
C LEU A 96 3.09 -1.86 6.34
N MET A 97 3.37 -0.97 5.38
CA MET A 97 3.85 -1.38 4.04
C MET A 97 5.21 -2.09 4.10
N ARG A 98 6.03 -1.83 5.14
CA ARG A 98 7.24 -2.62 5.43
C ARG A 98 6.95 -3.96 6.10
N ARG A 99 5.81 -4.13 6.78
CA ARG A 99 5.50 -5.32 7.58
C ARG A 99 4.89 -6.46 6.77
N VAL A 100 4.20 -6.18 5.67
CA VAL A 100 3.78 -7.22 4.74
C VAL A 100 4.90 -7.33 3.71
N GLN A 101 5.67 -8.42 3.78
CA GLN A 101 6.64 -8.79 2.75
C GLN A 101 6.40 -10.26 2.43
N ILE A 102 5.84 -10.49 1.25
CA ILE A 102 5.64 -11.78 0.63
C ILE A 102 6.82 -11.92 -0.32
N PHE A 103 7.70 -12.84 0.02
CA PHE A 103 8.83 -13.23 -0.82
C PHE A 103 8.52 -14.56 -1.49
N ILE A 104 8.85 -14.63 -2.78
CA ILE A 104 8.83 -15.87 -3.58
C ILE A 104 10.22 -16.03 -4.17
N GLY A 105 11.08 -16.84 -3.53
CA GLY A 105 12.51 -16.83 -3.80
C GLY A 105 13.10 -15.42 -3.66
N ASP A 106 13.69 -14.90 -4.72
CA ASP A 106 14.30 -13.56 -4.76
C ASP A 106 13.30 -12.42 -5.09
N PHE A 107 12.02 -12.75 -5.32
CA PHE A 107 10.99 -11.77 -5.70
C PHE A 107 10.29 -11.17 -4.49
N ASN A 108 10.30 -9.83 -4.36
CA ASN A 108 9.48 -9.10 -3.40
C ASN A 108 8.12 -8.73 -4.02
N CYS A 109 7.06 -9.40 -3.59
CA CYS A 109 5.73 -9.29 -4.21
C CYS A 109 4.86 -8.17 -3.61
N VAL A 110 5.35 -7.36 -2.67
CA VAL A 110 4.50 -6.46 -1.85
C VAL A 110 4.58 -4.99 -2.22
N ASP A 111 5.17 -4.63 -3.35
CA ASP A 111 4.83 -3.35 -3.96
C ASP A 111 3.33 -3.37 -4.28
N ILE A 112 2.50 -2.68 -3.49
CA ILE A 112 1.02 -2.63 -3.59
C ILE A 112 0.50 -2.45 -5.04
N PRO A 113 1.14 -1.64 -5.91
CA PRO A 113 0.74 -1.58 -7.32
C PRO A 113 0.90 -2.92 -8.04
N ARG A 114 1.93 -3.70 -7.73
CA ARG A 114 2.22 -4.98 -8.38
C ARG A 114 1.37 -6.13 -7.85
N PHE A 115 1.06 -6.12 -6.55
CA PHE A 115 0.25 -7.18 -5.94
C PHE A 115 -1.21 -7.13 -6.42
N ASN A 116 -1.78 -5.94 -6.59
CA ASN A 116 -3.23 -5.78 -6.88
C ASN A 116 -3.57 -5.77 -8.38
N SER A 117 -2.58 -5.77 -9.27
CA SER A 117 -2.81 -5.70 -10.71
C SER A 117 -2.92 -7.08 -11.33
N GLU A 118 -4.15 -7.53 -11.58
CA GLU A 118 -4.40 -8.61 -12.53
C GLU A 118 -3.96 -8.19 -13.93
N VAL A 119 -3.29 -9.09 -14.63
CA VAL A 119 -2.82 -8.89 -16.01
C VAL A 119 -3.38 -9.99 -16.91
N GLU A 120 -3.38 -9.72 -18.22
CA GLU A 120 -3.71 -10.75 -19.19
C GLU A 120 -2.68 -11.89 -19.12
N MET A 121 -3.15 -13.13 -19.25
CA MET A 121 -2.25 -14.26 -19.41
C MET A 121 -1.38 -14.05 -20.66
N LEU A 122 -0.09 -14.36 -20.52
CA LEU A 122 0.78 -14.53 -21.66
C LEU A 122 0.21 -15.65 -22.53
N ARG A 123 0.35 -15.53 -23.85
CA ARG A 123 -0.05 -16.62 -24.76
C ARG A 123 0.80 -17.84 -24.42
N GLU A 124 0.20 -19.03 -24.32
CA GLU A 124 0.95 -20.26 -24.03
C GLU A 124 2.13 -20.47 -24.98
N SER A 125 2.01 -20.05 -26.24
CA SER A 125 3.08 -20.11 -27.24
C SER A 125 4.27 -19.17 -26.98
N SER A 126 4.20 -18.30 -25.98
CA SER A 126 5.24 -17.31 -25.65
C SER A 126 6.04 -17.65 -24.39
N VAL A 127 5.70 -18.74 -23.71
CA VAL A 127 6.39 -19.21 -22.50
C VAL A 127 7.08 -20.53 -22.84
N THR A 128 8.41 -20.55 -22.80
CA THR A 128 9.23 -21.72 -23.15
C THR A 128 9.79 -22.45 -21.93
N SER A 129 9.86 -21.76 -20.79
CA SER A 129 10.31 -22.32 -19.52
C SER A 129 9.31 -23.31 -18.95
N ALA A 130 9.77 -24.52 -18.60
CA ALA A 130 8.93 -25.56 -18.00
C ALA A 130 8.27 -25.09 -16.69
N LEU A 131 8.98 -24.32 -15.88
CA LEU A 131 8.45 -23.73 -14.65
C LEU A 131 7.46 -22.59 -14.94
N GLY A 132 7.69 -21.82 -16.00
CA GLY A 132 6.76 -20.77 -16.45
C GLY A 132 5.44 -21.37 -16.93
N VAL A 133 5.50 -22.45 -17.71
CA VAL A 133 4.32 -23.21 -18.16
C VAL A 133 3.56 -23.80 -16.98
N LEU A 134 4.27 -24.43 -16.03
CA LEU A 134 3.67 -25.00 -14.82
C LEU A 134 2.92 -23.93 -14.02
N LEU A 135 3.55 -22.77 -13.78
CA LEU A 135 2.92 -21.66 -13.07
C LEU A 135 1.65 -21.17 -13.77
N MET A 136 1.68 -21.01 -15.09
CA MET A 136 0.48 -20.61 -15.85
C MET A 136 -0.65 -21.64 -15.74
N GLN A 137 -0.32 -22.94 -15.85
CA GLN A 137 -1.30 -24.01 -15.72
C GLN A 137 -1.91 -24.02 -14.31
N SER A 138 -1.10 -23.96 -13.27
CA SER A 138 -1.58 -23.93 -11.88
C SER A 138 -2.42 -22.69 -11.56
N ILE A 139 -2.11 -21.53 -12.16
CA ILE A 139 -2.97 -20.32 -12.05
C ILE A 139 -4.30 -20.53 -12.78
N ALA A 140 -4.27 -21.13 -13.98
CA ALA A 140 -5.46 -21.41 -14.78
C ALA A 140 -6.38 -22.43 -14.10
N GLU A 141 -5.81 -23.46 -13.46
CA GLU A 141 -6.54 -24.46 -12.65
C GLU A 141 -7.28 -23.82 -11.46
N GLN A 142 -6.73 -22.75 -10.88
CA GLN A 142 -7.41 -21.95 -9.85
C GLN A 142 -8.51 -21.03 -10.42
N GLY A 143 -8.71 -21.01 -11.74
CA GLY A 143 -9.74 -20.20 -12.41
C GLY A 143 -9.56 -18.69 -12.20
N ARG A 144 -8.31 -18.23 -12.11
CA ARG A 144 -7.97 -16.81 -11.91
C ARG A 144 -7.00 -16.31 -12.96
N ARG A 145 -6.92 -14.98 -13.10
CA ARG A 145 -5.91 -14.33 -13.93
C ARG A 145 -4.58 -14.22 -13.16
N PRO A 146 -3.45 -14.20 -13.86
CA PRO A 146 -2.17 -13.94 -13.24
C PRO A 146 -2.09 -12.48 -12.75
N ARG A 147 -1.30 -12.26 -11.71
CA ARG A 147 -0.96 -10.92 -11.22
C ARG A 147 0.34 -10.44 -11.84
N LEU A 148 0.60 -9.13 -11.79
CA LEU A 148 1.79 -8.52 -12.38
C LEU A 148 3.10 -9.16 -11.88
N PHE A 149 3.19 -9.45 -10.58
CA PHE A 149 4.38 -10.11 -10.03
C PHE A 149 4.57 -11.56 -10.54
N GLU A 150 3.49 -12.29 -10.84
CA GLU A 150 3.58 -13.64 -11.39
C GLU A 150 4.06 -13.61 -12.84
N ARG A 151 3.66 -12.57 -13.59
CA ARG A 151 4.22 -12.31 -14.92
C ARG A 151 5.70 -11.95 -14.84
N GLU A 152 6.13 -11.15 -13.87
CA GLU A 152 7.56 -10.84 -13.65
C GLU A 152 8.36 -12.11 -13.32
N ILE A 153 7.80 -13.04 -12.55
CA ILE A 153 8.40 -14.37 -12.29
C ILE A 153 8.55 -15.15 -13.60
N ILE A 154 7.51 -15.21 -14.44
CA ILE A 154 7.59 -15.89 -15.74
C ILE A 154 8.67 -15.24 -16.62
N GLU A 155 8.69 -13.92 -16.73
CA GLU A 155 9.69 -13.19 -17.53
C GLU A 155 11.12 -13.39 -17.02
N PHE A 156 11.31 -13.64 -15.71
CA PHE A 156 12.60 -14.03 -15.14
C PHE A 156 12.97 -15.46 -15.50
N LEU A 157 12.03 -16.39 -15.40
CA LEU A 157 12.22 -17.80 -15.74
C LEU A 157 12.54 -18.03 -17.23
N GLU A 158 12.12 -17.12 -18.12
CA GLU A 158 12.49 -17.14 -19.55
C GLU A 158 13.90 -16.60 -19.83
N LYS A 159 14.49 -15.86 -18.89
CA LYS A 159 15.83 -15.25 -19.03
C LYS A 159 16.94 -16.02 -18.32
N ALA A 160 16.57 -16.95 -17.44
CA ALA A 160 17.48 -17.80 -16.67
C ALA A 160 17.86 -19.05 -17.48
#